data_AF-A0AB35BEB3-F1
#
_entry.id   AF-A0AB35BEB3-F1
#
_cell.length_a   1.000
_cell.length_b   1.000
_cell.length_c   1.000
_cell.angle_alpha   90.00
_cell.angle_beta   90.00
_cell.angle_gamma   90.00
#
_symmetry.space_group_name_H-M   'P 1'
#
loop_
_entity.id
_entity.type
_entity.pdbx_description
1 polymer ?
#
loop_
_entity_poly.entity_id
_entity_poly.type
_entity_poly.pdbx_seq_one_letter_code
_entity_poly.pdbx_strand_id
1 'polypeptide(L)'
;MSEQDILASIRRLVDTEHQLRAKTEAGDLDPEQEQKQLAAIEETLDQCWDLLRQRRARIDAGLPPDEVPVSPAGQVEGYLQ
;
A
#
# COMPACT_ATOMS: atom_id res chain seq x y z
N MET A 1 6.39 -0.32 -11.73
CA MET A 1 5.54 -1.29 -11.00
C MET A 1 4.42 -1.74 -11.91
N SER A 2 4.30 -3.05 -12.08
CA SER A 2 3.17 -3.69 -12.74
C SER A 2 1.93 -3.73 -11.84
N GLU A 3 0.76 -4.03 -12.41
CA GLU A 3 -0.46 -4.29 -11.61
C GLU A 3 -0.22 -5.40 -10.57
N GLN A 4 0.54 -6.43 -10.93
CA GLN A 4 0.89 -7.52 -10.03
C GLN A 4 1.71 -7.04 -8.84
N ASP A 5 2.63 -6.08 -9.04
CA ASP A 5 3.40 -5.49 -7.94
C ASP A 5 2.51 -4.70 -6.99
N ILE A 6 1.53 -3.95 -7.51
CA ILE A 6 0.57 -3.19 -6.69
C ILE A 6 -0.28 -4.14 -5.85
N LEU A 7 -0.82 -5.20 -6.46
CA LEU A 7 -1.60 -6.21 -5.76
C LEU A 7 -0.77 -6.96 -4.71
N ALA A 8 0.50 -7.24 -5.00
CA ALA A 8 1.42 -7.83 -4.03
C ALA A 8 1.69 -6.91 -2.84
N SER A 9 1.84 -5.60 -3.07
CA SER A 9 1.97 -4.61 -2.00
C SER A 9 0.71 -4.53 -1.14
N ILE A 10 -0.48 -4.47 -1.75
CA ILE A 10 -1.77 -4.50 -1.03
C ILE A 10 -1.86 -5.74 -0.13
N ARG A 11 -1.53 -6.92 -0.67
CA ARG A 11 -1.54 -8.18 0.09
C ARG A 11 -0.64 -8.09 1.33
N ARG A 12 0.60 -7.60 1.17
CA ARG A 12 1.54 -7.45 2.29
C ARG A 12 1.04 -6.46 3.33
N LEU A 13 0.45 -5.35 2.91
CA LEU A 13 -0.09 -4.33 3.81
C LEU A 13 -1.24 -4.88 4.67
N VAL A 14 -2.15 -5.64 4.06
CA VAL A 14 -3.24 -6.33 4.78
C VAL A 14 -2.68 -7.38 5.75
N ASP A 15 -1.67 -8.15 5.33
CA ASP A 15 -1.01 -9.11 6.23
C ASP A 15 -0.35 -8.41 7.42
N THR A 16 0.26 -7.23 7.22
CA THR A 16 0.83 -6.42 8.30
C THR A 16 -0.24 -5.91 9.26
N GLU A 17 -1.38 -5.41 8.76
CA GLU A 17 -2.51 -5.03 9.62
C GLU A 17 -2.95 -6.18 10.52
N HIS A 18 -3.10 -7.38 9.96
CA HIS A 18 -3.47 -8.57 10.76
C HIS A 18 -2.44 -8.88 11.84
N GLN A 19 -1.15 -8.73 11.54
CA GLN A 19 -0.08 -8.93 12.52
C GLN A 19 -0.10 -7.88 13.63
N LEU A 20 -0.39 -6.62 13.30
CA LEU A 20 -0.49 -5.54 14.28
C LEU A 20 -1.65 -5.79 15.25
N ARG A 21 -2.83 -6.14 14.73
CA ARG A 21 -3.98 -6.51 15.56
C ARG A 21 -3.66 -7.68 16.48
N ALA A 22 -3.04 -8.74 15.94
CA ALA A 22 -2.66 -9.91 16.74
C ALA A 22 -1.66 -9.55 17.86
N LYS A 23 -0.72 -8.64 17.61
CA LYS A 23 0.23 -8.16 18.63
C LYS A 23 -0.46 -7.31 19.69
N THR A 24 -1.40 -6.44 19.33
CA THR A 24 -2.17 -5.67 20.31
C THR A 24 -3.05 -6.59 21.16
N GLU A 25 -3.73 -7.56 20.55
CA GLU A 25 -4.56 -8.54 21.26
C GLU A 25 -3.73 -9.40 22.23
N ALA A 26 -2.48 -9.72 21.86
CA ALA A 26 -1.53 -10.41 22.73
C ALA A 26 -0.96 -9.52 23.86
N GLY A 27 -1.16 -8.20 23.79
CA GLY A 27 -0.57 -7.22 24.71
C GLY A 27 0.91 -6.90 24.42
N ASP A 28 1.43 -7.35 23.27
CA ASP A 28 2.81 -7.09 22.81
C ASP A 28 2.96 -5.72 22.13
N LEU A 29 1.84 -5.07 21.77
CA LEU A 29 1.80 -3.75 21.14
C LEU A 29 0.81 -2.84 21.87
N ASP A 30 1.21 -1.59 22.07
CA ASP A 30 0.33 -0.57 22.64
C ASP A 30 -0.74 -0.17 21.61
N PRO A 31 -2.04 -0.09 21.99
CA PRO A 31 -3.11 0.30 21.07
C PRO A 31 -2.89 1.65 20.38
N GLU A 32 -2.18 2.60 21.02
CA GLU A 32 -1.87 3.88 20.39
C GLU A 32 -0.80 3.72 19.28
N GLN A 33 0.16 2.81 19.48
CA GLN A 33 1.17 2.48 18.47
C GLN A 33 0.56 1.69 17.32
N GLU A 34 -0.37 0.77 17.61
CA GLU A 34 -1.15 0.07 16.58
C GLU A 34 -1.89 1.07 15.70
N GLN A 35 -2.64 2.01 16.29
CA GLN A 35 -3.40 3.01 15.55
C GLN A 35 -2.52 3.87 14.64
N LYS A 36 -1.34 4.28 15.09
CA LYS A 36 -0.40 5.05 14.26
C LYS A 36 0.10 4.24 13.07
N GLN A 37 0.40 2.96 13.27
CA GLN A 37 0.87 2.08 12.21
C GLN A 37 -0.26 1.71 11.23
N LEU A 38 -1.47 1.47 11.74
CA LEU A 38 -2.66 1.24 10.92
C LEU A 38 -2.96 2.44 10.02
N ALA A 39 -2.92 3.67 10.56
CA ALA A 39 -3.17 4.87 9.77
C ALA A 39 -2.20 4.99 8.57
N ALA A 40 -0.93 4.63 8.75
CA ALA A 40 0.03 4.66 7.66
C ALA A 40 -0.16 3.52 6.64
N ILE A 41 -0.58 2.34 7.11
CA ILE A 41 -0.94 1.22 6.24
C ILE A 41 -2.15 1.59 5.38
N GLU A 42 -3.17 2.21 5.98
CA GLU A 42 -4.36 2.71 5.28
C GLU A 42 -3.98 3.75 4.21
N GLU A 43 -3.13 4.73 4.54
CA GLU A 43 -2.65 5.71 3.56
C GLU A 43 -1.94 5.05 2.37
N THR A 44 -1.12 4.04 2.65
CA THR A 44 -0.39 3.31 1.60
C THR A 44 -1.34 2.44 0.75
N LEU A 45 -2.37 1.84 1.37
CA LEU A 45 -3.41 1.09 0.66
C LEU A 45 -4.19 1.98 -0.29
N ASP A 46 -4.59 3.18 0.17
CA ASP A 46 -5.29 4.16 -0.66
C ASP A 46 -4.44 4.55 -1.89
N GLN A 47 -3.14 4.82 -1.71
CA GLN A 47 -2.23 5.09 -2.81
C GLN A 47 -2.12 3.91 -3.79
N CYS A 48 -2.06 2.67 -3.29
CA CYS A 48 -2.03 1.49 -4.14
C CYS A 48 -3.32 1.35 -4.96
N TRP A 49 -4.48 1.61 -4.35
CA TRP A 49 -5.77 1.57 -5.05
C TRP A 49 -5.90 2.67 -6.11
N ASP A 50 -5.41 3.88 -5.83
CA ASP A 50 -5.41 4.99 -6.78
C ASP A 50 -4.50 4.69 -7.99
N LEU A 51 -3.32 4.12 -7.76
CA LEU A 51 -2.42 3.69 -8.84
C LEU A 51 -3.07 2.62 -9.72
N LEU A 52 -3.74 1.63 -9.12
CA LEU A 52 -4.45 0.59 -9.84
C LEU A 52 -5.58 1.17 -10.69
N ARG A 53 -6.37 2.08 -10.12
CA ARG A 53 -7.47 2.77 -10.82
C ARG A 53 -6.95 3.62 -11.97
N GLN A 54 -5.86 4.37 -11.76
CA GLN A 54 -5.25 5.20 -12.79
C GLN A 54 -4.72 4.35 -13.96
N ARG A 55 -4.11 3.20 -13.66
CA ARG A 55 -3.64 2.24 -14.68
C ARG A 55 -4.82 1.69 -15.49
N ARG A 56 -5.90 1.28 -14.81
CA ARG A 56 -7.10 0.75 -15.46
C ARG A 56 -7.77 1.76 -16.37
N ALA A 57 -7.91 3.02 -15.91
CA ALA A 57 -8.46 4.10 -16.73
C ALA A 57 -7.63 4.37 -18.00
N ARG A 58 -6.29 4.24 -17.94
CA ARG A 58 -5.43 4.35 -19.12
C ARG A 58 -5.63 3.19 -20.11
N ILE A 59 -5.72 1.97 -19.61
CA ILE A 59 -6.01 0.78 -20.43
C ILE A 59 -7.35 0.94 -21.14
N ASP A 60 -8.38 1.38 -20.42
CA ASP A 60 -9.72 1.61 -20.98
C ASP A 60 -9.72 2.75 -22.02
N ALA A 61 -8.84 3.75 -21.87
CA ALA A 61 -8.63 4.84 -22.83
C ALA A 61 -7.76 4.43 -24.04
N GLY A 62 -7.29 3.19 -24.12
CA GLY A 62 -6.38 2.73 -25.17
C GLY A 62 -4.97 3.33 -25.10
N LEU A 63 -4.61 3.91 -23.95
CA LEU A 63 -3.28 4.46 -23.69
C LEU A 63 -2.34 3.36 -23.19
N PRO A 64 -1.04 3.41 -23.53
CA PRO A 64 -0.07 2.43 -23.06
C PRO A 64 0.01 2.45 -21.52
N PRO A 65 -0.18 1.30 -20.84
CA PRO A 65 -0.21 1.22 -19.38
C PRO A 65 1.18 1.43 -18.74
N ASP A 66 2.24 1.45 -19.54
CA ASP A 66 3.65 1.57 -19.12
C ASP A 66 4.29 2.93 -19.45
N GLU A 67 3.60 3.85 -20.14
CA GLU A 67 4.01 5.28 -20.21
C GLU A 67 3.56 6.05 -18.97
N VAL A 68 3.63 5.41 -17.80
CA VAL A 68 3.79 6.16 -16.58
C VAL A 68 5.30 6.29 -16.45
N PRO A 69 5.94 7.43 -16.82
CA PRO A 69 7.21 7.72 -16.19
C PRO A 69 6.90 7.54 -14.72
N VAL A 70 7.58 6.59 -14.09
CA VAL A 70 7.62 6.51 -12.65
C VAL A 70 8.26 7.85 -12.29
N SER A 71 7.45 8.91 -12.18
CA SER A 71 7.77 10.00 -11.29
C SER A 71 8.21 9.26 -10.05
N PRO A 72 9.42 9.52 -9.54
CA PRO A 72 9.87 8.93 -8.29
C PRO A 72 8.88 9.44 -7.24
N ALA A 73 7.74 8.77 -7.13
CA ALA A 73 6.72 8.99 -6.13
C ALA A 73 7.49 8.67 -4.87
N GLY A 74 7.86 9.75 -4.20
CA GLY A 74 8.88 9.75 -3.18
C GLY A 74 8.60 8.61 -2.24
N GLN A 75 9.62 7.78 -2.03
CA GLN A 75 9.89 7.33 -0.69
C GLN A 75 8.74 6.52 -0.04
N VAL A 76 8.31 5.44 -0.70
CA VAL A 76 7.82 4.27 0.05
C VAL A 76 9.02 3.39 0.48
N GLU A 77 10.23 3.98 0.57
CA GLU A 77 11.38 3.45 1.33
C GLU A 77 11.29 3.76 2.83
N GLY A 78 10.16 4.28 3.32
CA GLY A 78 10.03 4.76 4.71
C GLY A 78 9.48 3.76 5.73
N TYR A 79 9.00 2.56 5.33
CA TYR A 79 8.25 1.70 6.26
C TYR A 79 8.90 0.35 6.63
N LEU A 80 10.15 0.10 6.23
CA LEU A 80 10.87 -1.13 6.59
C LEU A 80 12.37 -0.91 6.92
N GLN A 81 12.75 0.21 7.54
CA GLN A 81 14.11 0.38 8.06
C GLN A 81 14.14 0.56 9.58
#